data_AF-A0A497DPB1-F1
#
_entry.id   AF-A0A497DPB1-F1
#
_cell.length_a   1.000
_cell.length_b   1.000
_cell.length_c   1.000
_cell.angle_alpha   90.00
_cell.angle_beta   90.00
_cell.angle_gamma   90.00
#
_symmetry.space_group_name_H-M   'P 1'
#
loop_
_entity.id
_entity.type
_entity.pdbx_description
1 polymer ?
#
loop_
_entity_poly.entity_id
_entity_poly.type
_entity_poly.pdbx_seq_one_letter_code
_entity_poly.pdbx_strand_id
1 'polypeptide(L)'
;AESNIPELEKKFKELRDENGNVTSPSHSMVQLFVDVVKGDIPEACPLDEAILSDCVSHMSNIAIRTGRKIKWDPKKGEVVGDPEANLWFIREMREPYTI
;
A
#
# COMPACT_ATOMS: atom_id res chain seq x y z
N ALA A 1 -23.99 -9.80 -1.53
CA ALA A 1 -24.30 -11.04 -2.26
C ALA A 1 -23.01 -11.85 -2.31
N GLU A 2 -22.99 -13.07 -1.78
CA GLU A 2 -21.85 -13.96 -1.98
C GLU A 2 -21.72 -14.30 -3.47
N SER A 3 -20.51 -14.24 -4.00
CA SER A 3 -20.23 -14.71 -5.36
C SER A 3 -20.45 -16.22 -5.41
N ASN A 4 -21.54 -16.66 -6.05
CA ASN A 4 -21.83 -18.08 -6.27
C ASN A 4 -21.00 -18.63 -7.44
N ILE A 5 -19.68 -18.70 -7.25
CA ILE A 5 -18.74 -19.25 -8.23
C ILE A 5 -18.21 -20.58 -7.66
N PRO A 6 -18.67 -21.74 -8.15
CA PRO A 6 -18.31 -23.05 -7.59
C PRO A 6 -16.81 -23.33 -7.56
N GLU A 7 -16.06 -22.77 -8.50
CA GLU A 7 -14.60 -22.90 -8.56
C GLU A 7 -13.90 -22.17 -7.40
N LEU A 8 -14.44 -21.01 -6.99
CA LEU A 8 -13.91 -20.27 -5.85
C LEU A 8 -14.22 -21.00 -4.54
N GLU A 9 -15.45 -21.48 -4.38
CA GLU A 9 -15.86 -22.32 -3.25
C GLU A 9 -14.95 -23.54 -3.07
N LYS A 10 -14.67 -24.25 -4.17
CA LYS A 10 -13.75 -25.39 -4.16
C LYS A 10 -12.34 -24.97 -3.75
N LYS A 11 -11.79 -23.91 -4.34
CA LYS A 11 -10.46 -23.39 -3.98
C LYS A 11 -10.39 -22.95 -2.53
N PHE A 12 -11.40 -22.30 -1.99
CA PHE A 12 -11.44 -21.89 -0.58
C PHE A 12 -11.43 -23.07 0.39
N LYS A 13 -12.08 -24.19 0.02
CA LYS A 13 -12.01 -25.45 0.80
C LYS A 13 -10.64 -26.11 0.71
N GLU A 14 -10.05 -26.16 -0.48
CA GLU A 14 -8.73 -26.75 -0.70
C GLU A 14 -7.59 -25.94 -0.04
N LEU A 15 -7.79 -24.64 0.13
CA LEU A 15 -6.86 -23.74 0.82
C LEU A 15 -6.87 -23.91 2.34
N ARG A 16 -7.70 -24.76 2.94
CA ARG A 16 -7.81 -24.90 4.40
C ARG A 16 -7.34 -26.27 4.88
N ASP A 17 -6.68 -26.32 6.05
CA ASP A 17 -6.35 -27.56 6.75
C ASP A 17 -7.56 -28.11 7.51
N GLU A 18 -7.39 -29.29 8.12
CA GLU A 18 -8.40 -29.95 8.97
C GLU A 18 -8.82 -29.12 10.19
N ASN A 19 -8.00 -28.15 10.60
CA ASN A 19 -8.26 -27.23 11.71
C ASN A 19 -8.87 -25.90 11.24
N GLY A 20 -9.06 -25.72 9.92
CA GLY A 20 -9.64 -24.52 9.31
C GLY A 20 -8.66 -23.38 9.02
N ASN A 21 -7.35 -23.58 9.19
CA ASN A 21 -6.29 -22.61 8.87
C ASN A 21 -5.92 -22.65 7.39
N VAL A 22 -5.46 -21.54 6.82
CA VAL A 22 -5.05 -21.51 5.41
C VAL A 22 -3.74 -22.27 5.21
N THR A 23 -3.76 -23.35 4.43
CA THR A 23 -2.59 -24.14 4.03
C THR A 23 -1.79 -23.39 2.98
N SER A 24 -0.89 -22.51 3.41
CA SER A 24 0.13 -21.94 2.52
C SER A 24 1.53 -22.40 2.95
N PRO A 25 2.39 -22.85 2.02
CA PRO A 25 3.77 -23.28 2.34
C PRO A 25 4.64 -22.20 2.98
N SER A 26 4.20 -20.95 2.94
CA SER A 26 4.77 -19.80 3.64
C SER A 26 3.64 -19.06 4.34
N HIS A 27 3.91 -18.37 5.43
CA HIS A 27 2.96 -17.46 6.09
C HIS A 27 2.46 -16.40 5.08
N SER A 28 1.41 -16.73 4.34
CA SER A 28 0.96 -15.92 3.21
C SER A 28 0.24 -14.67 3.71
N MET A 29 0.27 -13.62 2.89
CA MET A 29 -0.49 -12.38 3.13
C MET A 29 -1.99 -12.66 3.35
N VAL A 30 -2.50 -13.79 2.82
CA VAL A 30 -3.88 -14.24 3.01
C VAL A 30 -4.14 -14.63 4.46
N GLN A 31 -3.25 -15.39 5.11
CA GLN A 31 -3.42 -15.78 6.50
C GLN A 31 -3.28 -14.55 7.42
N LEU A 32 -2.29 -13.69 7.17
CA LEU A 32 -2.13 -12.43 7.88
C LEU A 32 -3.39 -11.55 7.80
N PHE A 33 -3.99 -11.44 6.61
CA PHE A 33 -5.25 -10.72 6.44
C PHE A 33 -6.38 -11.32 7.27
N VAL A 34 -6.55 -12.65 7.24
CA VAL A 34 -7.60 -13.34 8.01
C VAL A 34 -7.41 -13.13 9.52
N ASP A 35 -6.18 -13.25 10.01
CA ASP A 35 -5.86 -13.11 11.43
C ASP A 35 -6.09 -11.66 11.92
N VAL A 36 -5.75 -10.66 11.10
CA VAL A 36 -6.04 -9.23 11.39
C VAL A 36 -7.54 -9.00 11.48
N VAL A 37 -8.32 -9.50 10.51
CA VAL A 37 -9.78 -9.30 10.48
C VAL A 37 -10.47 -9.95 11.68
N LYS A 38 -9.95 -11.09 12.14
CA LYS A 38 -10.45 -11.78 13.34
C LYS A 38 -10.01 -11.11 14.64
N GLY A 39 -8.99 -10.25 14.60
CA GLY A 39 -8.40 -9.63 15.79
C GLY A 39 -7.40 -10.54 16.52
N ASP A 40 -6.92 -11.59 15.86
CA ASP A 40 -5.92 -12.52 16.42
C ASP A 40 -4.52 -11.89 16.46
N ILE A 41 -4.23 -10.99 15.51
CA ILE A 41 -2.98 -10.22 15.43
C ILE A 41 -3.27 -8.74 15.09
N PRO A 42 -2.36 -7.80 15.43
CA PRO A 42 -2.43 -6.42 14.93
C PRO A 42 -2.16 -6.36 13.42
N GLU A 43 -2.41 -5.19 12.81
CA GLU A 43 -2.16 -4.93 11.40
C GLU A 43 -0.75 -5.36 10.95
N ALA A 44 -0.66 -6.18 9.90
CA ALA A 44 0.62 -6.70 9.41
C ALA A 44 1.41 -5.68 8.58
N CYS A 45 0.72 -4.74 7.93
CA CYS A 45 1.31 -3.58 7.24
C CYS A 45 0.60 -2.31 7.74
N PRO A 46 1.14 -1.65 8.78
CA PRO A 46 0.60 -0.41 9.29
C PRO A 46 0.52 0.70 8.23
N LEU A 47 -0.51 1.53 8.33
CA LEU A 47 -0.73 2.64 7.38
C LEU A 47 0.47 3.61 7.33
N ASP A 48 1.03 3.96 8.49
CA ASP A 48 2.14 4.91 8.58
C ASP A 48 3.39 4.39 7.84
N GLU A 49 3.68 3.09 7.94
CA GLU A 49 4.78 2.47 7.22
C GLU A 49 4.55 2.44 5.71
N ALA A 50 3.31 2.17 5.28
CA ALA A 50 2.93 2.20 3.87
C ALA A 50 3.12 3.60 3.27
N ILE A 51 2.67 4.65 3.96
CA ILE A 51 2.84 6.04 3.53
C ILE A 51 4.32 6.38 3.35
N LEU A 52 5.17 6.00 4.32
CA LEU A 52 6.61 6.27 4.26
C LEU A 52 7.30 5.50 3.14
N SER A 53 6.90 4.25 2.89
CA SER A 53 7.41 3.44 1.78
C SER A 53 7.11 4.09 0.43
N ASP A 54 5.87 4.57 0.22
CA ASP A 54 5.47 5.20 -1.04
C ASP A 54 6.20 6.52 -1.30
N CYS A 55 6.54 7.26 -0.24
CA CYS A 55 7.28 8.51 -0.33
C CYS A 55 8.68 8.35 -0.97
N VAL A 56 9.31 7.17 -0.85
CA VAL A 56 10.61 6.89 -1.50
C VAL A 56 10.51 6.99 -3.03
N SER A 57 9.43 6.45 -3.60
CA SER A 57 9.18 6.50 -5.04
C SER A 57 8.98 7.93 -5.53
N HIS A 58 8.25 8.75 -4.76
CA HIS A 58 8.07 10.17 -5.05
C HIS A 58 9.39 10.93 -5.02
N MET A 59 10.21 10.73 -3.98
CA MET A 59 11.50 11.42 -3.85
C MET A 59 12.45 11.04 -4.98
N SER A 60 12.47 9.77 -5.37
CA SER A 60 13.27 9.28 -6.48
C SER A 60 12.86 9.93 -7.80
N ASN A 61 11.55 10.02 -8.06
CA ASN A 61 11.03 10.68 -9.26
C ASN A 61 11.41 12.18 -9.29
N ILE A 62 11.25 12.90 -8.18
CA ILE A 62 11.63 14.31 -8.09
C ILE A 62 13.13 14.50 -8.32
N ALA A 63 13.96 13.64 -7.73
CA ALA A 63 15.42 13.68 -7.92
C ALA A 63 15.81 13.46 -9.39
N ILE A 64 15.18 12.50 -10.07
CA ILE A 64 15.41 12.23 -11.50
C ILE A 64 15.02 13.43 -12.37
N ARG A 65 13.86 14.05 -12.11
CA ARG A 65 13.33 15.14 -12.94
C ARG A 65 14.07 16.46 -12.74
N THR A 66 14.54 16.72 -11.52
CA THR A 66 15.26 17.96 -11.18
C THR A 66 16.76 17.83 -11.37
N GLY A 67 17.31 16.61 -11.38
CA GLY A 67 18.75 16.36 -11.38
C GLY A 67 19.45 16.76 -10.07
N ARG A 68 18.70 16.91 -8.97
CA ARG A 68 19.20 17.37 -7.66
C ARG A 68 19.01 16.32 -6.58
N LYS A 69 19.82 16.41 -5.52
CA LYS A 69 19.61 15.64 -4.29
C LYS A 69 18.41 16.21 -3.52
N ILE A 70 17.45 15.36 -3.19
CA ILE A 70 16.22 15.74 -2.48
C ILE A 70 16.35 15.39 -0.99
N LYS A 71 16.03 16.37 -0.12
CA LYS A 71 15.88 16.15 1.32
C LYS A 71 14.43 16.38 1.71
N TRP A 72 13.77 15.33 2.19
CA TRP A 72 12.35 15.34 2.53
C TRP A 72 12.13 15.32 4.04
N ASP A 73 11.11 16.04 4.50
CA ASP A 73 10.64 16.01 5.89
C ASP A 73 9.42 15.08 6.00
N PRO A 74 9.56 13.88 6.58
CA PRO A 74 8.45 12.94 6.70
C PRO A 74 7.30 13.40 7.58
N LYS A 75 7.55 14.34 8.50
CA LYS A 75 6.51 14.84 9.41
C LYS A 75 5.66 15.91 8.74
N LYS A 76 6.26 16.70 7.86
CA LYS A 76 5.58 17.77 7.12
C LYS A 76 5.07 17.34 5.75
N GLY A 77 5.65 16.28 5.18
CA GLY A 77 5.33 15.81 3.84
C GLY A 77 5.92 16.67 2.73
N GLU A 78 6.97 17.44 2.99
CA GLU A 78 7.52 18.43 2.05
C GLU A 78 9.03 18.26 1.79
N VAL A 79 9.50 18.69 0.63
CA VAL A 79 10.92 18.84 0.35
C VAL A 79 11.44 20.09 1.07
N VAL A 80 12.45 19.92 1.92
CA VAL A 80 12.96 20.96 2.80
C VAL A 80 13.61 22.09 1.99
N GLY A 81 13.00 23.27 2.00
CA GLY A 81 13.55 24.48 1.40
C GLY A 81 13.58 24.49 -0.13
N ASP A 82 12.82 23.62 -0.79
CA ASP A 82 12.75 23.54 -2.27
C ASP A 82 11.30 23.72 -2.76
N PRO A 83 10.84 24.97 -2.94
CA PRO A 83 9.48 25.25 -3.40
C PRO A 83 9.17 24.64 -4.77
N GLU A 84 10.17 24.59 -5.67
CA GLU A 84 10.02 24.01 -7.01
C GLU A 84 9.80 22.49 -6.91
N ALA A 85 10.58 21.79 -6.08
CA ALA A 85 10.41 20.36 -5.87
C ALA A 85 9.02 20.01 -5.31
N ASN A 86 8.49 20.85 -4.42
CA ASN A 86 7.16 20.65 -3.82
C ASN A 86 6.01 20.78 -4.83
N LEU A 87 6.20 21.43 -5.97
CA LEU A 87 5.19 21.47 -7.04
C LEU A 87 4.99 20.10 -7.70
N TRP A 88 5.94 19.16 -7.58
CA TRP A 88 5.83 17.84 -8.21
C TRP A 88 4.92 16.86 -7.46
N PHE A 89 4.47 17.17 -6.24
CA PHE A 89 3.50 16.35 -5.51
C PHE A 89 2.09 16.49 -6.06
N ILE A 90 1.78 17.61 -6.72
CA ILE A 90 0.46 17.90 -7.24
C ILE A 90 0.57 18.06 -8.74
N ARG A 91 -0.22 17.29 -9.48
CA ARG A 91 -0.35 17.47 -10.91
C ARG A 91 -1.50 18.44 -11.17
N GLU A 92 -1.28 19.46 -11.99
CA GLU A 92 -2.37 20.30 -12.49
C GLU A 92 -3.44 19.43 -13.15
N MET A 93 -4.69 19.60 -12.70
CA MET A 93 -5.81 18.90 -13.32
C MET A 93 -6.02 19.39 -14.74
N ARG A 94 -6.42 18.48 -15.61
CA ARG A 94 -6.75 18.83 -16.99
C ARG A 94 -8.15 19.42 -17.05
N GLU A 95 -8.34 20.47 -17.82
CA GLU A 95 -9.68 21.00 -18.10
C GLU A 95 -10.62 19.93 -18.71
N PRO A 96 -11.92 19.89 -18.34
CA PRO A 96 -12.63 20.79 -17.41
C PRO A 96 -12.69 20.27 -15.95
N TYR A 97 -11.79 19.37 -15.54
CA TYR A 97 -11.89 18.70 -14.24
C TYR A 97 -11.31 19.58 -13.11
N THR A 98 -12.07 19.74 -12.02
CA THR A 98 -11.66 20.42 -10.78
C THR A 98 -12.02 19.56 -9.56
N ILE A 99 -11.33 19.81 -8.44
CA ILE A 99 -11.64 19.31 -7.08
C ILE A 99 -12.74 20.19 -6.49
#